data_AF-A0AAQ0RWL7-F1
#
_entry.id   AF-A0AAQ0RWL7-F1
#
_cell.length_a   1.000
_cell.length_b   1.000
_cell.length_c   1.000
_cell.angle_alpha   90.00
_cell.angle_beta   90.00
_cell.angle_gamma   90.00
#
_symmetry.space_group_name_H-M   'P 1'
#
loop_
_entity.id
_entity.type
_entity.pdbx_description
1 polymer ?
#
loop_
_entity_poly.entity_id
_entity_poly.type
_entity_poly.pdbx_seq_one_letter_code
_entity_poly.pdbx_strand_id
1 'polypeptide(L)' 'MTNNEKNFLNNYVSGKDESEKKETPMTKKKKTDYKMVKLNNEIHSELKMKSVQKGISMQEMNEKALKEYFEKNFK' A
#
# COMPACT_ATOMS: atom_id res chain seq x y z
N MET A 1 -3.58 -26.98 44.67
CA MET A 1 -3.34 -25.69 43.99
C MET A 1 -3.16 -24.64 45.07
N THR A 2 -1.92 -24.22 45.28
CA THR A 2 -1.52 -23.27 46.33
C THR A 2 -1.81 -21.83 45.87
N ASN A 3 -2.15 -20.95 46.82
CA ASN A 3 -2.63 -19.58 46.57
C ASN A 3 -1.69 -18.69 45.72
N ASN A 4 -0.45 -19.10 45.49
CA ASN A 4 0.54 -18.37 44.70
C ASN A 4 0.27 -18.42 43.18
N GLU A 5 -0.36 -19.48 42.66
CA GLU A 5 -0.60 -19.63 41.22
C GLU A 5 -1.71 -18.70 40.70
N LYS A 6 -2.67 -18.34 41.56
CA LYS A 6 -3.78 -17.42 41.21
C LYS A 6 -3.32 -15.97 41.05
N ASN A 7 -2.32 -15.54 41.81
CA ASN A 7 -1.82 -14.15 41.74
C ASN A 7 -0.98 -13.88 40.48
N PHE A 8 -0.33 -14.91 39.92
CA PHE A 8 0.46 -14.76 38.70
C PHE A 8 -0.43 -14.58 37.46
N LEU A 9 -1.56 -15.30 37.41
CA LEU A 9 -2.51 -15.23 36.29
C LEU A 9 -3.22 -13.87 36.23
N ASN A 10 -3.56 -13.28 37.38
CA ASN A 10 -4.23 -11.99 37.43
C ASN A 10 -3.34 -10.81 37.01
N ASN A 11 -2.02 -10.89 37.23
CA ASN A 11 -1.08 -9.86 36.81
C ASN A 11 -0.68 -9.97 35.32
N TYR A 12 -0.87 -11.14 34.70
CA TYR A 12 -0.57 -11.34 33.28
C TYR A 12 -1.67 -10.81 32.34
N VAL A 13 -2.89 -10.63 32.88
CA VAL A 13 -4.07 -10.18 32.11
C VAL A 13 -4.21 -8.66 32.09
N SER A 14 -3.67 -7.93 33.08
CA SER A 14 -3.90 -6.48 33.20
C SER A 14 -2.94 -5.58 32.42
N GLY A 15 -1.92 -6.13 31.76
CA GLY A 15 -0.84 -5.35 31.11
C GLY A 15 -0.87 -5.28 29.58
N LYS A 16 -1.88 -5.87 28.91
CA LYS A 16 -1.84 -6.12 27.46
C LYS A 16 -2.80 -5.28 26.60
N ASP A 17 -3.49 -4.29 27.15
CA ASP A 17 -4.51 -3.55 26.37
C ASP A 17 -4.19 -2.08 26.07
N GLU A 18 -3.13 -1.49 26.65
CA GLU A 18 -2.84 -0.06 26.43
C GLU A 18 -1.75 0.23 25.37
N SER A 19 -1.03 -0.78 24.89
CA SER A 19 0.11 -0.58 23.97
C SER A 19 -0.22 -0.77 22.48
N GLU A 20 -1.36 -1.37 22.12
CA GLU A 20 -1.65 -1.77 20.72
C GLU A 20 -2.43 -0.73 19.89
N LYS A 21 -2.75 0.46 20.44
CA LYS A 21 -3.49 1.52 19.72
C LYS A 21 -2.68 2.76 19.37
N LYS A 22 -1.36 2.63 19.19
CA LYS A 22 -0.63 3.66 18.42
C LYS A 22 -0.75 3.30 16.95
N GLU A 23 -1.88 3.67 16.34
CA GLU A 23 -2.03 3.68 14.89
C GLU A 23 -0.78 4.34 14.30
N THR A 24 0.00 3.59 13.52
CA THR A 24 1.10 4.16 12.74
C THR A 24 0.55 5.35 11.97
N PRO A 25 1.16 6.55 12.03
CA PRO A 25 0.68 7.70 11.30
C PRO A 25 0.73 7.34 9.81
N MET A 26 -0.45 7.05 9.25
CA MET A 26 -0.61 6.84 7.82
C MET A 26 -0.11 8.12 7.16
N THR A 27 1.06 8.01 6.52
CA THR A 27 1.67 9.09 5.77
C THR A 27 0.57 9.61 4.84
N LYS A 28 0.18 10.88 5.00
CA LYS A 28 -0.93 11.49 4.23
C LYS A 28 -0.59 11.32 2.75
N LYS A 29 -1.13 10.29 2.10
CA LYS A 29 -0.96 10.07 0.67
C LYS A 29 -1.47 11.34 0.00
N LYS A 30 -0.63 11.95 -0.85
CA LYS A 30 -1.07 13.10 -1.66
C LYS A 30 -2.38 12.70 -2.33
N LYS A 31 -3.40 13.55 -2.25
CA LYS A 31 -4.60 13.41 -3.08
C LYS A 31 -4.15 13.61 -4.52
N THR A 32 -3.86 12.51 -5.20
CA THR A 32 -3.64 12.51 -6.64
C THR A 32 -5.00 12.22 -7.25
N ASP A 33 -5.47 13.08 -8.14
CA ASP A 33 -6.71 12.84 -8.85
C ASP A 33 -6.47 11.72 -9.87
N TYR A 34 -7.19 10.62 -9.70
CA TYR A 34 -7.11 9.48 -10.61
C TYR A 34 -8.28 9.50 -11.59
N LYS A 35 -8.00 9.18 -12.85
CA LYS A 35 -9.02 9.00 -13.87
C LYS A 35 -8.96 7.59 -14.43
N MET A 36 -10.10 6.91 -14.42
CA MET A 36 -10.23 5.60 -15.06
C MET A 36 -10.27 5.77 -16.58
N VAL A 37 -9.48 4.97 -17.28
CA VAL A 37 -9.38 5.00 -18.74
C VAL A 37 -9.60 3.60 -19.28
N LYS A 38 -10.37 3.49 -20.36
CA LYS A 38 -10.54 2.22 -21.09
C LYS A 38 -9.41 2.10 -22.11
N LEU A 39 -8.76 0.94 -22.12
CA LEU A 39 -7.68 0.60 -23.05
C LEU A 39 -8.07 -0.63 -23.85
N ASN A 40 -7.41 -0.85 -24.98
CA ASN A 40 -7.48 -2.13 -25.68
C ASN A 40 -6.93 -3.24 -24.75
N ASN A 41 -7.60 -4.39 -24.74
CA ASN A 41 -7.25 -5.56 -23.93
C ASN A 41 -5.81 -6.07 -24.18
N GLU A 42 -5.33 -6.00 -25.43
CA GLU A 42 -3.98 -6.42 -25.79
C GLU A 42 -2.94 -5.52 -25.12
N ILE A 43 -3.12 -4.20 -25.25
CA ILE A 43 -2.26 -3.18 -24.64
C ILE A 43 -2.28 -3.31 -23.11
N HIS A 44 -3.47 -3.49 -22.53
CA HIS A 44 -3.62 -3.69 -21.09
C HIS A 44 -2.85 -4.92 -20.60
N SER A 45 -2.93 -6.04 -21.34
CA SER A 45 -2.24 -7.29 -20.98
C SER A 45 -0.72 -7.14 -21.07
N GLU A 46 -0.23 -6.48 -22.11
CA GLU A 46 1.20 -6.21 -22.27
C GLU A 46 1.74 -5.31 -21.15
N LEU A 47 1.02 -4.23 -20.81
CA LEU A 47 1.38 -3.33 -19.71
C LEU A 47 1.46 -4.08 -18.38
N LYS A 48 0.48 -4.97 -18.11
CA LYS A 48 0.48 -5.81 -16.91
C LYS A 48 1.70 -6.72 -16.84
N MET A 49 2.06 -7.38 -17.94
CA MET A 49 3.24 -8.25 -17.97
C MET A 49 4.53 -7.46 -17.75
N LYS A 50 4.66 -6.31 -18.42
CA LYS A 50 5.84 -5.44 -18.26
C LYS A 50 5.96 -4.83 -16.87
N SER A 51 4.84 -4.48 -16.23
CA SER A 51 4.87 -3.92 -14.88
C SER A 51 5.36 -4.97 -13.87
N VAL A 52 4.90 -6.23 -14.01
CA VAL A 52 5.38 -7.36 -13.20
C VAL A 52 6.87 -7.60 -13.40
N GLN A 53 7.35 -7.63 -14.65
CA GLN A 53 8.78 -7.80 -14.94
C GLN A 53 9.67 -6.74 -14.31
N LYS A 54 9.17 -5.50 -14.20
CA LYS A 54 9.91 -4.37 -13.63
C LYS A 54 9.72 -4.21 -12.12
N GLY A 55 8.84 -5.00 -11.49
CA GLY A 55 8.54 -4.88 -10.07
C GLY A 55 7.86 -3.56 -9.68
N ILE A 56 7.19 -2.90 -10.62
CA ILE A 56 6.47 -1.64 -10.40
C ILE A 56 4.98 -1.81 -10.66
N SER A 57 4.17 -0.89 -10.14
CA SER A 57 2.74 -0.91 -10.45
C SER A 57 2.48 -0.51 -11.91
N MET A 58 1.40 -1.07 -12.48
CA MET A 58 0.96 -0.68 -13.83
C MET A 58 0.60 0.81 -13.91
N GLN A 59 0.14 1.39 -12.79
CA GLN A 59 -0.13 2.82 -12.68
C GLN A 59 1.15 3.65 -12.83
N GLU A 60 2.20 3.35 -12.04
CA GLU A 60 3.49 4.07 -12.14
C GLU A 60 4.10 3.94 -13.53
N MET A 61 3.96 2.77 -14.15
CA MET A 61 4.41 2.55 -15.51
C MET A 61 3.67 3.45 -16.52
N ASN A 62 2.35 3.58 -16.38
CA ASN A 62 1.53 4.45 -17.22
C ASN A 62 1.83 5.93 -17.00
N GLU A 63 1.97 6.36 -15.74
CA GLU A 63 2.30 7.75 -15.40
C GLU A 63 3.66 8.15 -15.99
N LYS A 64 4.66 7.27 -15.92
CA LYS A 64 5.98 7.49 -16.52
C LYS A 64 5.89 7.61 -18.05
N ALA A 65 5.18 6.69 -18.70
CA ALA A 65 5.02 6.72 -20.16
C ALA A 65 4.29 7.98 -20.64
N LEU A 66 3.24 8.41 -19.94
CA LEU A 66 2.52 9.65 -20.24
C LEU A 66 3.43 10.87 -20.08
N LYS A 67 4.18 10.94 -18.97
CA LYS A 67 5.10 12.04 -18.72
C LYS A 67 6.17 12.14 -19.82
N GLU A 68 6.80 11.03 -20.19
CA GLU A 68 7.78 10.97 -21.28
C GLU A 68 7.17 11.41 -22.62
N TYR A 69 5.94 10.99 -22.91
CA TYR A 69 5.23 11.42 -24.11
C TYR A 69 4.97 12.93 -24.11
N PHE A 70 4.50 13.51 -23.01
CA PHE A 70 4.25 14.94 -22.93
C PHE A 70 5.53 15.77 -23.05
N GLU A 71 6.60 15.35 -22.35
CA GLU A 71 7.90 16.02 -22.42
C GLU A 71 8.52 15.97 -23.82
N LYS A 72 8.26 14.91 -24.59
CA LYS A 72 8.78 14.78 -25.95
C LYS A 72 8.00 15.57 -27.00
N ASN A 73 6.69 15.72 -26.83
CA ASN A 73 5.81 16.24 -27.89
C ASN A 73 5.30 17.67 -27.65
N PHE A 74 5.37 18.18 -26.42
CA PHE A 74 4.76 19.46 -26.05
C PHE A 74 5.73 20.41 -25.31
N LYS A 75 7.03 20.12 -25.37
CA LYS A 75 8.09 20.91 -24.73
C LYS A 75 9.07 21.39 -25.79
#